data_AF-A0A520CTT7-F1
#
_entry.id   AF-A0A520CTT7-F1
#
_cell.length_a   1.000
_cell.length_b   1.000
_cell.length_c   1.000
_cell.angle_alpha   90.00
_cell.angle_beta   90.00
_cell.angle_gamma   90.00
#
_symmetry.space_group_name_H-M   'P 1'
#
loop_
_entity.id
_entity.type
_entity.pdbx_description
1 polymer ?
#
loop_
_entity_poly.entity_id
_entity_poly.type
_entity_poly.pdbx_seq_one_letter_code
_entity_poly.pdbx_strand_id
1 'polypeptide(L)'
;MLVGVSLAAAIVVAWLTIHIVGIFFWQWSLASVPIAVVLVVVQTWLSTGLFIVAHDSMHGAIAPHHPVLNRWIGATCLSLYACLSYGALLPRHHLHHKETGRSGDPDFHQGDSSLTGWFLQFFRTYYSHWQIVRITVVALFYMVLLDARLENIVIFWAVPALGAVAQLFIFGTWLPHRERAEPFADAHRAYSVKVSPLLSLLTCFHFSGYHHEHHLSPRTPWWGLPARRRALDKRSSERPRAEDRE
;
A
#
# COMPACT_ATOMS: atom_id res chain seq x y z
N MET A 1 1.42 6.06 -19.96
CA MET A 1 0.87 4.68 -20.01
C MET A 1 1.95 3.63 -19.84
N LEU A 2 2.99 3.62 -20.70
CA LEU A 2 4.08 2.62 -20.62
C LEU A 2 4.73 2.56 -19.22
N VAL A 3 5.08 3.69 -18.62
CA VAL A 3 5.76 3.72 -17.30
C VAL A 3 4.96 3.00 -16.22
N GLY A 4 3.68 3.33 -16.05
CA GLY A 4 2.86 2.75 -14.98
C GLY A 4 2.65 1.25 -15.11
N VAL A 5 2.32 0.79 -16.33
CA VAL A 5 2.16 -0.64 -16.61
C VAL A 5 3.49 -1.38 -16.45
N SER A 6 4.61 -0.80 -16.93
CA SER A 6 5.93 -1.41 -16.78
C SER A 6 6.37 -1.51 -15.32
N LEU A 7 6.12 -0.48 -14.49
CA LEU A 7 6.43 -0.52 -13.05
C LEU A 7 5.57 -1.55 -12.33
N ALA A 8 4.25 -1.61 -12.63
CA ALA A 8 3.37 -2.63 -12.08
C ALA A 8 3.84 -4.04 -12.45
N ALA A 9 4.20 -4.27 -13.72
CA ALA A 9 4.74 -5.55 -14.17
C ALA A 9 6.07 -5.89 -13.47
N ALA A 10 6.98 -4.93 -13.31
CA ALA A 10 8.25 -5.14 -12.63
C ALA A 10 8.04 -5.55 -11.15
N ILE A 11 7.13 -4.89 -10.43
CA ILE A 11 6.79 -5.24 -9.04
C ILE A 11 6.20 -6.66 -8.98
N VAL A 12 5.25 -6.98 -9.87
CA VAL A 12 4.61 -8.31 -9.92
C VAL A 12 5.62 -9.41 -10.23
N VAL A 13 6.50 -9.20 -11.22
CA VAL A 13 7.53 -10.19 -11.59
C VAL A 13 8.53 -10.38 -10.45
N ALA A 14 9.01 -9.31 -9.83
CA ALA A 14 9.92 -9.39 -8.68
C ALA A 14 9.27 -10.14 -7.50
N TRP A 15 8.01 -9.81 -7.19
CA TRP A 15 7.25 -10.47 -6.13
C TRP A 15 7.05 -11.96 -6.41
N LEU A 16 6.65 -12.31 -7.65
CA LEU A 16 6.46 -13.69 -8.06
C LEU A 16 7.77 -14.48 -8.04
N THR A 17 8.89 -13.84 -8.36
CA THR A 17 10.20 -14.49 -8.35
C THR A 17 10.56 -14.94 -6.94
N ILE A 18 10.47 -14.05 -5.95
CA ILE A 18 10.75 -14.40 -4.56
C ILE A 18 9.71 -15.38 -4.02
N HIS A 19 8.43 -15.18 -4.35
CA HIS A 19 7.35 -16.07 -3.91
C HIS A 19 7.54 -17.50 -4.43
N ILE A 20 7.79 -17.67 -5.73
CA ILE A 20 7.97 -18.99 -6.36
C ILE A 20 9.27 -19.64 -5.88
N VAL A 21 10.40 -18.91 -5.94
CA VAL A 21 11.70 -19.46 -5.50
C VAL A 21 11.68 -19.81 -4.01
N GLY A 22 11.14 -18.92 -3.18
CA GLY A 22 11.03 -19.10 -1.75
C GLY A 22 10.13 -20.28 -1.37
N ILE A 23 8.98 -20.45 -2.03
CA ILE A 23 8.04 -21.51 -1.70
C ILE A 23 8.51 -22.87 -2.19
N PHE A 24 8.87 -22.98 -3.47
CA PHE A 24 9.04 -24.29 -4.12
C PHE A 24 10.51 -24.76 -4.20
N PHE A 25 11.48 -23.84 -4.11
CA PHE A 25 12.89 -24.16 -4.37
C PHE A 25 13.81 -23.88 -3.18
N TRP A 26 13.30 -23.28 -2.11
CA TRP A 26 14.12 -22.92 -0.95
C TRP A 26 14.54 -24.14 -0.12
N GLN A 27 15.83 -24.20 0.20
CA GLN A 27 16.43 -25.24 1.02
C GLN A 27 17.02 -24.63 2.29
N TRP A 28 16.56 -25.11 3.45
CA TRP A 28 16.97 -24.57 4.75
C TRP A 28 18.33 -25.11 5.18
N SER A 29 19.24 -24.17 5.46
CA SER A 29 20.51 -24.37 6.14
C SER A 29 20.87 -23.11 6.95
N LEU A 30 21.81 -23.20 7.90
CA LEU A 30 22.26 -22.03 8.66
C LEU A 30 22.77 -20.90 7.74
N ALA A 31 23.42 -21.25 6.63
CA ALA A 31 23.90 -20.28 5.63
C ALA A 31 22.77 -19.59 4.85
N SER A 32 21.63 -20.26 4.66
CA SER A 32 20.47 -19.70 3.95
C SER A 32 19.69 -18.69 4.79
N VAL A 33 19.72 -18.80 6.13
CA VAL A 33 18.86 -18.00 7.03
C VAL A 33 19.02 -16.48 6.82
N PRO A 34 20.24 -15.90 6.75
CA PRO A 34 20.38 -14.47 6.49
C PRO A 34 19.78 -14.03 5.15
N ILE A 35 19.90 -14.87 4.12
CA ILE A 35 19.33 -14.60 2.80
C ILE A 35 17.79 -14.65 2.86
N ALA A 36 17.22 -15.62 3.57
CA ALA A 36 15.77 -15.70 3.78
C ALA A 36 15.25 -14.44 4.47
N VAL A 37 15.95 -13.92 5.49
CA VAL A 37 15.56 -12.68 6.18
C VAL A 37 15.51 -11.49 5.20
N VAL A 38 16.55 -11.33 4.37
CA VAL A 38 16.57 -10.27 3.34
C VAL A 38 15.42 -10.44 2.36
N LEU A 39 15.19 -11.66 1.87
CA LEU A 39 14.09 -11.95 0.95
C LEU A 39 12.73 -11.67 1.59
N VAL A 40 12.52 -11.98 2.87
CA VAL A 40 11.28 -11.67 3.60
C VAL A 40 11.07 -10.16 3.71
N VAL A 41 12.11 -9.39 4.01
CA VAL A 41 12.02 -7.92 4.06
C VAL A 41 11.68 -7.34 2.68
N VAL A 42 12.37 -7.81 1.63
CA VAL A 42 12.11 -7.38 0.25
C VAL A 42 10.70 -7.79 -0.19
N GLN A 43 10.27 -9.01 0.13
CA GLN A 43 8.93 -9.51 -0.19
C GLN A 43 7.84 -8.76 0.57
N THR A 44 8.13 -8.30 1.79
CA THR A 44 7.24 -7.41 2.55
C THR A 44 7.06 -6.09 1.81
N TRP A 45 8.18 -5.46 1.41
CA TRP A 45 8.14 -4.22 0.64
C TRP A 45 7.44 -4.39 -0.71
N LEU A 46 7.70 -5.47 -1.44
CA LEU A 46 7.02 -5.77 -2.70
C LEU A 46 5.52 -6.05 -2.51
N SER A 47 5.13 -6.68 -1.40
CA SER A 47 3.72 -6.91 -1.05
C SER A 47 3.00 -5.59 -0.76
N THR A 48 3.65 -4.66 -0.05
CA THR A 48 3.20 -3.26 0.05
C THR A 48 3.07 -2.64 -1.35
N GLY A 49 4.04 -2.88 -2.23
CA GLY A 49 4.01 -2.43 -3.63
C GLY A 49 2.83 -2.96 -4.45
N LEU A 50 2.47 -4.23 -4.30
CA LEU A 50 1.26 -4.78 -4.92
C LEU A 50 0.01 -4.02 -4.48
N PHE A 51 -0.11 -3.72 -3.19
CA PHE A 51 -1.24 -2.94 -2.69
C PHE A 51 -1.23 -1.50 -3.24
N ILE A 52 -0.07 -0.85 -3.30
CA ILE A 52 0.06 0.51 -3.86
C ILE A 52 -0.30 0.54 -5.35
N VAL A 53 0.12 -0.47 -6.13
CA VAL A 53 -0.30 -0.59 -7.55
C VAL A 53 -1.82 -0.76 -7.66
N ALA A 54 -2.43 -1.55 -6.77
CA ALA A 54 -3.88 -1.71 -6.74
C ALA A 54 -4.60 -0.42 -6.34
N HIS A 55 -4.10 0.28 -5.34
CA HIS A 55 -4.57 1.58 -4.90
C HIS A 55 -4.54 2.61 -6.04
N ASP A 56 -3.40 2.77 -6.73
CA ASP A 56 -3.28 3.69 -7.85
C ASP A 56 -4.20 3.30 -9.01
N SER A 57 -4.44 1.99 -9.17
CA SER A 57 -5.43 1.48 -10.13
C SER A 57 -6.86 1.88 -9.76
N MET A 58 -7.21 1.97 -8.47
CA MET A 58 -8.53 2.46 -8.00
C MET A 58 -8.76 3.92 -8.40
N HIS A 59 -7.70 4.73 -8.52
CA HIS A 59 -7.78 6.09 -9.06
C HIS A 59 -7.62 6.19 -10.58
N GLY A 60 -7.32 5.07 -11.26
CA GLY A 60 -7.02 5.05 -12.69
C GLY A 60 -5.62 5.58 -13.04
N ALA A 61 -4.72 5.73 -12.07
CA ALA A 61 -3.42 6.38 -12.27
C ALA A 61 -2.41 5.51 -13.04
N ILE A 62 -2.54 4.17 -12.99
CA ILE A 62 -1.62 3.25 -13.68
C ILE A 62 -1.79 3.36 -15.20
N ALA A 63 -3.04 3.36 -15.68
CA ALA A 63 -3.37 3.50 -17.10
C ALA A 63 -4.54 4.49 -17.32
N PRO A 64 -4.31 5.82 -17.32
CA PRO A 64 -5.36 6.85 -17.26
C PRO A 64 -6.48 6.78 -18.30
N HIS A 65 -6.18 6.24 -19.49
CA HIS A 65 -7.16 6.11 -20.59
C HIS A 65 -7.75 4.70 -20.72
N HIS A 66 -7.39 3.77 -19.83
CA HIS A 66 -7.80 2.37 -19.89
C HIS A 66 -8.36 1.89 -18.54
N PRO A 67 -9.61 2.23 -18.20
CA PRO A 67 -10.21 1.88 -16.90
C PRO A 67 -10.31 0.37 -16.68
N VAL A 68 -10.60 -0.39 -17.74
CA VAL A 68 -10.64 -1.87 -17.69
C VAL A 68 -9.27 -2.44 -17.33
N LEU A 69 -8.19 -1.89 -17.91
CA LEU A 69 -6.83 -2.33 -17.61
C LEU A 69 -6.44 -2.03 -16.15
N ASN A 70 -6.79 -0.87 -15.61
CA ASN A 70 -6.55 -0.58 -14.18
C ASN A 70 -7.28 -1.60 -13.30
N ARG A 71 -8.55 -1.89 -13.59
CA ARG A 71 -9.32 -2.86 -12.80
C ARG A 71 -8.66 -4.24 -12.82
N TRP A 72 -8.17 -4.70 -13.97
CA TRP A 72 -7.44 -5.96 -14.08
C TRP A 72 -6.13 -5.94 -13.30
N ILE A 73 -5.30 -4.92 -13.50
CA ILE A 73 -4.01 -4.79 -12.80
C ILE A 73 -4.24 -4.77 -11.27
N GLY A 74 -5.15 -3.93 -10.79
CA GLY A 74 -5.43 -3.82 -9.37
C GLY A 74 -6.03 -5.09 -8.78
N ALA A 75 -6.95 -5.76 -9.49
CA ALA A 75 -7.51 -7.04 -9.05
C ALA A 75 -6.43 -8.14 -8.97
N THR A 76 -5.54 -8.21 -9.95
CA THR A 76 -4.42 -9.15 -9.95
C THR A 76 -3.49 -8.88 -8.77
N CYS A 77 -3.08 -7.63 -8.55
CA CYS A 77 -2.18 -7.28 -7.46
C CYS A 77 -2.79 -7.59 -6.07
N LEU A 78 -4.07 -7.30 -5.85
CA LEU A 78 -4.77 -7.67 -4.61
C LEU A 78 -4.93 -9.18 -4.43
N SER A 79 -5.14 -9.90 -5.53
CA SER A 79 -5.26 -11.36 -5.51
C SER A 79 -3.93 -12.01 -5.14
N LEU A 80 -2.82 -11.56 -5.72
CA LEU A 80 -1.47 -12.01 -5.41
C LEU A 80 -1.08 -11.67 -3.96
N TYR A 81 -1.37 -10.45 -3.52
CA TYR A 81 -0.99 -9.98 -2.19
C TYR A 81 -1.55 -10.88 -1.08
N ALA A 82 -2.88 -11.03 -1.03
CA ALA A 82 -3.53 -11.81 0.02
C ALA A 82 -4.94 -12.26 -0.40
N CYS A 83 -5.17 -12.57 -1.68
CA CYS A 83 -6.49 -12.94 -2.21
C CYS A 83 -7.60 -11.93 -1.86
N LEU A 84 -7.26 -10.63 -1.82
CA LEU A 84 -8.18 -9.54 -1.48
C LEU A 84 -9.14 -9.23 -2.63
N SER A 85 -10.34 -8.76 -2.30
CA SER A 85 -11.35 -8.40 -3.31
C SER A 85 -11.23 -6.93 -3.70
N TYR A 86 -10.87 -6.68 -4.96
CA TYR A 86 -10.87 -5.33 -5.53
C TYR A 86 -12.24 -4.66 -5.45
N GLY A 87 -13.32 -5.41 -5.73
CA GLY A 87 -14.68 -4.89 -5.66
C GLY A 87 -15.13 -4.52 -4.25
N ALA A 88 -14.58 -5.16 -3.22
CA ALA A 88 -14.87 -4.81 -1.82
C ALA A 88 -14.03 -3.63 -1.32
N LEU A 89 -12.79 -3.51 -1.79
CA LEU A 89 -11.85 -2.46 -1.37
C LEU A 89 -12.10 -1.13 -2.07
N LEU A 90 -12.39 -1.14 -3.37
CA LEU A 90 -12.63 0.09 -4.15
C LEU A 90 -13.63 1.07 -3.51
N PRO A 91 -14.86 0.68 -3.13
CA PRO A 91 -15.80 1.61 -2.51
C PRO A 91 -15.35 2.11 -1.14
N ARG A 92 -14.68 1.26 -0.34
CA ARG A 92 -14.13 1.65 0.97
C ARG A 92 -13.01 2.68 0.82
N HIS A 93 -12.11 2.46 -0.14
CA HIS A 93 -11.04 3.37 -0.46
C HIS A 93 -11.55 4.75 -0.88
N HIS A 94 -12.58 4.80 -1.74
CA HIS A 94 -13.22 6.06 -2.10
C HIS A 94 -13.97 6.71 -0.93
N LEU A 95 -14.55 5.92 -0.03
CA LEU A 95 -15.18 6.44 1.19
C LEU A 95 -14.14 7.08 2.11
N HIS A 96 -12.96 6.47 2.27
CA HIS A 96 -11.83 7.06 3.00
C HIS A 96 -11.47 8.43 2.44
N HIS A 97 -11.30 8.57 1.13
CA HIS A 97 -11.01 9.87 0.49
C HIS A 97 -12.12 10.91 0.65
N LYS A 98 -13.38 10.47 0.75
CA LYS A 98 -14.53 11.37 0.89
C LYS A 98 -14.69 11.86 2.33
N GLU A 99 -14.53 10.97 3.30
CA GLU A 99 -14.82 11.21 4.71
C GLU A 99 -13.54 11.35 5.56
N THR A 100 -12.39 11.60 4.93
CA THR A 100 -11.06 11.48 5.57
C THR A 100 -11.01 12.13 6.95
N GLY A 101 -10.65 11.32 7.95
CA GLY A 101 -10.50 11.78 9.33
C GLY A 101 -11.81 12.13 10.04
N ARG A 102 -12.96 11.62 9.58
CA ARG A 102 -14.29 11.78 10.17
C ARG A 102 -14.90 10.43 10.53
N SER A 103 -16.04 10.43 11.24
CA SER A 103 -16.72 9.22 11.72
C SER A 103 -17.17 8.25 10.60
N GLY A 104 -17.27 8.69 9.35
CA GLY A 104 -17.61 7.85 8.20
C GLY A 104 -16.41 7.23 7.47
N ASP A 105 -15.18 7.59 7.85
CA ASP A 105 -13.97 7.07 7.23
C ASP A 105 -13.68 5.64 7.74
N PRO A 106 -13.64 4.62 6.85
CA PRO A 106 -13.35 3.24 7.27
C PRO A 106 -11.95 3.07 7.86
N ASP A 107 -11.03 4.00 7.56
CA ASP A 107 -9.65 3.96 7.99
C ASP A 107 -9.39 4.84 9.21
N PHE A 108 -10.35 5.64 9.67
CA PHE A 108 -10.16 6.51 10.83
C PHE A 108 -10.52 5.80 12.15
N HIS A 109 -9.80 6.14 13.22
CA HIS A 109 -10.06 5.56 14.53
C HIS A 109 -11.45 5.97 15.05
N GLN A 110 -12.24 4.99 15.50
CA GLN A 110 -13.59 5.23 16.06
C GLN A 110 -13.55 5.34 17.59
N GLY A 111 -12.59 6.11 18.12
CA GLY A 111 -12.46 6.40 19.55
C GLY A 111 -11.07 6.09 20.13
N ASP A 112 -10.48 4.94 19.78
CA ASP A 112 -9.14 4.56 20.25
C ASP A 112 -8.08 4.92 19.20
N SER A 113 -7.38 6.05 19.41
CA SER A 113 -6.30 6.54 18.55
C SER A 113 -4.94 5.89 18.82
N SER A 114 -4.85 4.96 19.78
CA SER A 114 -3.62 4.20 20.02
C SER A 114 -3.24 3.39 18.79
N LEU A 115 -1.93 3.24 18.57
CA LEU A 115 -1.42 2.49 17.41
C LEU A 115 -2.04 1.08 17.32
N THR A 116 -2.10 0.39 18.46
CA THR A 116 -2.60 -1.00 18.53
C THR A 116 -4.11 -1.06 18.36
N GLY A 117 -4.88 -0.24 19.07
CA GLY A 117 -6.34 -0.24 18.98
C GLY A 117 -6.82 0.06 17.57
N TRP A 118 -6.22 1.09 16.95
CA TRP A 118 -6.51 1.48 15.59
C TRP A 118 -6.04 0.42 14.57
N PHE A 119 -4.88 -0.21 14.76
CA PHE A 119 -4.44 -1.31 13.89
C PHE A 119 -5.42 -2.49 13.91
N LEU A 120 -5.89 -2.89 15.10
CA LEU A 120 -6.86 -3.97 15.24
C LEU A 120 -8.21 -3.62 14.61
N GLN A 121 -8.67 -2.37 14.75
CA GLN A 121 -9.86 -1.88 14.06
C GLN A 121 -9.67 -1.98 12.54
N PHE A 122 -8.59 -1.40 12.01
CA PHE A 122 -8.26 -1.42 10.57
C PHE A 122 -8.22 -2.85 10.03
N PHE A 123 -7.50 -3.75 10.70
CA PHE A 123 -7.41 -5.15 10.29
C PHE A 123 -8.79 -5.83 10.24
N ARG A 124 -9.64 -5.61 11.26
CA ARG A 124 -11.00 -6.16 11.32
C ARG A 124 -11.92 -5.60 10.23
N THR A 125 -11.80 -4.32 9.89
CA THR A 125 -12.58 -3.66 8.84
C THR A 125 -12.35 -4.32 7.47
N TYR A 126 -11.13 -4.76 7.20
CA TYR A 126 -10.73 -5.33 5.92
C TYR A 126 -10.64 -6.85 5.90
N TYR A 127 -10.67 -7.50 7.06
CA TYR A 127 -10.73 -8.94 7.19
C TYR A 127 -11.97 -9.54 6.52
N SER A 128 -11.79 -10.70 5.89
CA SER A 128 -12.89 -11.49 5.34
C SER A 128 -12.65 -12.99 5.53
N HIS A 129 -13.63 -13.70 6.09
CA HIS A 129 -13.58 -15.17 6.18
C HIS A 129 -13.34 -15.82 4.79
N TRP A 130 -13.94 -15.27 3.74
CA TRP A 130 -13.74 -15.76 2.37
C TRP A 130 -12.32 -15.53 1.86
N GLN A 131 -11.64 -14.49 2.31
CA GLN A 131 -10.23 -14.28 2.01
C GLN A 131 -9.38 -15.40 2.63
N ILE A 132 -9.64 -15.74 3.89
CA ILE A 132 -8.95 -16.85 4.56
C ILE A 132 -9.20 -18.17 3.83
N VAL A 133 -10.45 -18.47 3.47
CA VAL A 133 -10.77 -19.66 2.68
C VAL A 133 -9.97 -19.70 1.38
N ARG A 134 -9.89 -18.60 0.62
CA ARG A 134 -9.11 -18.54 -0.63
C ARG A 134 -7.61 -18.78 -0.39
N ILE A 135 -7.02 -18.12 0.61
CA ILE A 135 -5.61 -18.31 0.97
C ILE A 135 -5.36 -19.77 1.35
N THR A 136 -6.24 -20.36 2.17
CA THR A 136 -6.13 -21.77 2.58
C THR A 136 -6.21 -22.71 1.39
N VAL A 137 -7.15 -22.49 0.45
CA VAL A 137 -7.26 -23.31 -0.77
C VAL A 137 -6.00 -23.21 -1.61
N VAL A 138 -5.42 -22.02 -1.79
CA VAL A 138 -4.16 -21.85 -2.54
C VAL A 138 -3.00 -22.53 -1.81
N ALA A 139 -2.89 -22.38 -0.49
CA ALA A 139 -1.85 -23.04 0.30
C ALA A 139 -1.97 -24.57 0.23
N LEU A 140 -3.19 -25.11 0.33
CA LEU A 140 -3.44 -26.55 0.16
C LEU A 140 -3.10 -27.02 -1.25
N PHE A 141 -3.43 -26.23 -2.28
CA PHE A 141 -3.03 -26.53 -3.65
C PHE A 141 -1.50 -26.60 -3.79
N TYR A 142 -0.76 -25.65 -3.22
CA TYR A 142 0.70 -25.67 -3.20
C TYR A 142 1.25 -26.91 -2.47
N MET A 143 0.69 -27.25 -1.32
CA MET A 143 1.16 -28.39 -0.53
C MET A 143 0.84 -29.74 -1.19
N VAL A 144 -0.39 -29.92 -1.67
CA VAL A 144 -0.89 -31.24 -2.12
C VAL A 144 -0.50 -31.52 -3.56
N LEU A 145 -0.51 -30.52 -4.45
CA LEU A 145 -0.24 -30.74 -5.88
C LEU A 145 1.15 -30.33 -6.32
N LEU A 146 1.81 -29.43 -5.59
CA LEU A 146 3.13 -28.90 -5.94
C LEU A 146 4.21 -29.21 -4.90
N ASP A 147 3.90 -30.06 -3.90
CA ASP A 147 4.81 -30.52 -2.84
C ASP A 147 5.50 -29.38 -2.06
N ALA A 148 4.80 -28.24 -1.92
CA ALA A 148 5.34 -27.11 -1.16
C ALA A 148 5.33 -27.38 0.35
N ARG A 149 6.43 -26.98 1.00
CA ARG A 149 6.57 -27.05 2.45
C ARG A 149 5.79 -25.92 3.13
N LEU A 150 5.01 -26.24 4.18
CA LEU A 150 4.19 -25.26 4.89
C LEU A 150 5.03 -24.11 5.46
N GLU A 151 6.21 -24.42 6.00
CA GLU A 151 7.16 -23.42 6.51
C GLU A 151 7.60 -22.42 5.44
N ASN A 152 7.80 -22.87 4.20
CA ASN A 152 8.17 -21.98 3.10
C ASN A 152 6.99 -21.08 2.71
N ILE A 153 5.78 -21.63 2.68
CA ILE A 153 4.55 -20.85 2.44
C ILE A 153 4.39 -19.77 3.53
N VAL A 154 4.55 -20.13 4.79
CA VAL A 154 4.43 -19.19 5.91
C VAL A 154 5.49 -18.10 5.81
N ILE A 155 6.77 -18.46 5.60
CA ILE A 155 7.88 -17.53 5.62
C ILE A 155 7.91 -16.62 4.38
N PHE A 156 7.67 -17.14 3.18
CA PHE A 156 7.78 -16.37 1.94
C PHE A 156 6.46 -15.78 1.44
N TRP A 157 5.32 -16.08 2.09
CA TRP A 157 4.03 -15.47 1.72
C TRP A 157 3.30 -14.86 2.91
N ALA A 158 2.99 -15.64 3.96
CA ALA A 158 2.14 -15.16 5.07
C ALA A 158 2.84 -14.07 5.90
N VAL A 159 4.09 -14.28 6.30
CA VAL A 159 4.88 -13.31 7.09
C VAL A 159 5.06 -11.99 6.31
N PRO A 160 5.51 -11.99 5.04
CA PRO A 160 5.56 -10.78 4.22
C PRO A 160 4.22 -10.06 4.08
N ALA A 161 3.12 -10.81 3.91
CA ALA A 161 1.80 -10.21 3.78
C ALA A 161 1.36 -9.48 5.07
N LEU A 162 1.65 -10.07 6.24
CA LEU A 162 1.41 -9.46 7.55
C LEU A 162 2.32 -8.24 7.79
N GLY A 163 3.59 -8.32 7.40
CA GLY A 163 4.50 -7.18 7.44
C GLY A 163 3.99 -6.02 6.57
N ALA A 164 3.46 -6.33 5.39
CA ALA A 164 2.97 -5.33 4.46
C ALA A 164 1.70 -4.64 4.96
N VAL A 165 0.75 -5.36 5.59
CA VAL A 165 -0.44 -4.70 6.18
C VAL A 165 -0.04 -3.79 7.34
N ALA A 166 0.94 -4.18 8.15
CA ALA A 166 1.48 -3.33 9.20
C ALA A 166 2.16 -2.08 8.61
N GLN A 167 2.96 -2.25 7.55
CA GLN A 167 3.63 -1.16 6.84
C GLN A 167 2.61 -0.18 6.23
N LEU A 168 1.61 -0.69 5.50
CA LEU A 168 0.51 0.10 4.92
C LEU A 168 -0.24 0.87 5.99
N PHE A 169 -0.58 0.22 7.11
CA PHE A 169 -1.28 0.88 8.20
C PHE A 169 -0.43 1.98 8.82
N ILE A 170 0.83 1.71 9.19
CA ILE A 170 1.69 2.68 9.87
C ILE A 170 1.90 3.91 8.97
N PHE A 171 2.25 3.71 7.71
CA PHE A 171 2.70 4.77 6.82
C PHE A 171 1.62 5.36 5.92
N GLY A 172 0.54 4.63 5.66
CA GLY A 172 -0.57 5.06 4.81
C GLY A 172 -1.82 5.45 5.60
N THR A 173 -1.96 5.05 6.87
CA THR A 173 -3.16 5.31 7.67
C THR A 173 -2.82 6.07 8.95
N TRP A 174 -2.08 5.45 9.87
CA TRP A 174 -1.85 5.97 11.21
C TRP A 174 -1.03 7.25 11.21
N LEU A 175 0.19 7.23 10.64
CA LEU A 175 1.08 8.38 10.70
C LEU A 175 0.56 9.62 9.92
N PRO A 176 -0.08 9.47 8.74
CA PRO A 176 -0.67 10.58 8.01
C PRO A 176 -1.93 11.16 8.65
N HIS A 177 -2.78 10.33 9.28
CA HIS A 177 -4.10 10.77 9.77
C HIS A 177 -4.21 10.91 11.28
N ARG A 178 -3.21 10.46 12.07
CA ARG A 178 -3.22 10.71 13.51
C ARG A 178 -3.21 12.21 13.77
N GLU A 179 -4.06 12.61 14.70
CA GLU A 179 -4.11 13.99 15.17
C GLU A 179 -2.79 14.35 15.86
N ARG A 180 -2.39 15.62 15.71
CA ARG A 180 -1.15 16.19 16.25
C ARG A 180 -1.49 17.52 16.92
N ALA A 181 -0.53 18.10 17.63
CA ALA A 181 -0.68 19.46 18.17
C ALA A 181 -0.83 20.51 17.06
N GLU A 182 -0.14 20.30 15.93
CA GLU A 182 -0.36 21.08 14.71
C GLU A 182 -1.72 20.70 14.10
N PRO A 183 -2.52 21.68 13.61
CA PRO A 183 -3.75 21.40 12.89
C PRO A 183 -3.46 20.91 11.46
N PHE A 184 -4.43 20.20 10.88
CA PHE A 184 -4.36 19.80 9.48
C PHE A 184 -4.38 21.02 8.56
N ALA A 185 -3.65 20.94 7.44
CA ALA A 185 -3.54 22.04 6.49
C ALA A 185 -4.88 22.39 5.79
N ASP A 186 -5.76 21.40 5.62
CA ASP A 186 -7.05 21.56 4.95
C ASP A 186 -8.04 20.44 5.32
N ALA A 187 -9.17 20.38 4.62
CA ALA A 187 -10.25 19.43 4.83
C ALA A 187 -9.89 17.97 4.50
N HIS A 188 -8.75 17.70 3.82
CA HIS A 188 -8.29 16.34 3.54
C HIS A 188 -7.67 15.66 4.77
N ARG A 189 -7.45 16.39 5.87
CA ARG A 189 -7.06 15.84 7.19
C ARG A 189 -5.91 14.81 7.10
N ALA A 190 -4.86 15.17 6.36
CA ALA A 190 -3.70 14.32 6.10
C ALA A 190 -2.39 15.09 6.28
N TYR A 191 -1.38 14.43 6.82
CA TYR A 191 0.01 14.91 6.88
C TYR A 191 0.92 14.11 5.96
N SER A 192 1.91 14.80 5.41
CA SER A 192 3.05 14.17 4.75
C SER A 192 4.23 14.10 5.71
N VAL A 193 4.84 12.92 5.85
CA VAL A 193 5.96 12.69 6.76
C VAL A 193 7.22 13.34 6.20
N LYS A 194 7.93 14.12 7.02
CA LYS A 194 9.17 14.79 6.61
C LYS A 194 10.34 13.79 6.60
N VAL A 195 10.50 13.06 5.50
CA VAL A 195 11.58 12.09 5.27
C VAL A 195 12.25 12.31 3.92
N SER A 196 13.45 11.73 3.73
CA SER A 196 14.13 11.79 2.44
C SER A 196 13.32 11.05 1.35
N PRO A 197 13.49 11.39 0.06
CA PRO A 197 12.80 10.69 -1.02
C PRO A 197 13.05 9.18 -1.03
N LEU A 198 14.26 8.73 -0.70
CA LEU A 198 14.58 7.32 -0.60
C LEU A 198 13.79 6.63 0.52
N LEU A 199 13.75 7.22 1.72
CA LEU A 199 13.01 6.63 2.82
C LEU A 199 11.50 6.65 2.56
N SER A 200 11.01 7.69 1.89
CA SER A 200 9.64 7.78 1.40
C SER A 200 9.27 6.62 0.45
N LEU A 201 10.16 6.28 -0.48
CA LEU A 201 10.02 5.11 -1.36
C LEU A 201 10.01 3.79 -0.57
N LEU A 202 10.97 3.61 0.33
CA LEU A 202 11.15 2.36 1.09
C LEU A 202 10.03 2.11 2.11
N THR A 203 9.40 3.17 2.63
CA THR A 203 8.36 3.03 3.65
C THR A 203 6.97 2.78 3.08
N CYS A 204 6.59 3.44 1.98
CA CYS A 204 5.27 3.20 1.37
C CYS A 204 5.18 3.74 -0.06
N PHE A 205 6.18 3.50 -0.91
CA PHE A 205 6.15 3.95 -2.32
C PHE A 205 5.82 5.44 -2.47
N HIS A 206 6.44 6.29 -1.67
CA HIS A 206 6.17 7.73 -1.60
C HIS A 206 4.89 8.18 -0.87
N PHE A 207 3.96 7.29 -0.51
CA PHE A 207 2.78 7.71 0.24
C PHE A 207 3.12 8.28 1.61
N SER A 208 4.11 7.72 2.31
CA SER A 208 4.51 8.25 3.62
C SER A 208 4.96 9.71 3.55
N GLY A 209 5.80 10.05 2.57
CA GLY A 209 6.37 11.39 2.45
C GLY A 209 5.53 12.38 1.64
N TYR A 210 4.44 11.92 1.01
CA TYR A 210 3.65 12.73 0.08
C TYR A 210 2.13 12.42 0.18
N HIS A 211 1.65 11.95 1.35
CA HIS A 211 0.25 11.53 1.55
C HIS A 211 -0.77 12.65 1.36
N HIS A 212 -0.44 13.85 1.83
CA HIS A 212 -1.31 15.02 1.65
C HIS A 212 -1.45 15.38 0.16
N GLU A 213 -0.35 15.30 -0.60
CA GLU A 213 -0.35 15.54 -2.04
C GLU A 213 -1.14 14.48 -2.81
N HIS A 214 -1.12 13.23 -2.32
CA HIS A 214 -1.99 12.18 -2.82
C HIS A 214 -3.45 12.55 -2.62
N HIS A 215 -3.87 12.95 -1.41
CA HIS A 215 -5.24 13.38 -1.16
C HIS A 215 -5.66 14.60 -2.00
N LEU A 216 -4.75 15.54 -2.26
CA LEU A 216 -4.98 16.69 -3.16
C LEU A 216 -5.06 16.30 -4.63
N SER A 217 -4.42 15.20 -5.04
CA SER A 217 -4.31 14.78 -6.43
C SER A 217 -4.30 13.25 -6.55
N PRO A 218 -5.42 12.56 -6.28
CA PRO A 218 -5.43 11.09 -6.13
C PRO A 218 -5.10 10.33 -7.41
N ARG A 219 -5.20 11.00 -8.57
CA ARG A 219 -4.82 10.44 -9.88
C ARG A 219 -3.32 10.57 -10.17
N THR A 220 -2.55 11.22 -9.30
CA THR A 220 -1.09 11.24 -9.42
C THR A 220 -0.55 9.90 -8.93
N PRO A 221 0.12 9.12 -9.79
CA PRO A 221 0.68 7.85 -9.37
C PRO A 221 1.83 8.06 -8.39
N TRP A 222 2.13 7.01 -7.63
CA TRP A 222 3.09 7.02 -6.53
C TRP A 222 4.48 7.57 -6.93
N TRP A 223 4.99 7.22 -8.11
CA TRP A 223 6.28 7.72 -8.62
C TRP A 223 6.23 9.20 -9.05
N GLY A 224 5.04 9.76 -9.25
CA GLY A 224 4.81 11.14 -9.64
C GLY A 224 4.64 12.10 -8.47
N LEU A 225 4.37 11.61 -7.25
CA LEU A 225 4.11 12.44 -6.07
C LEU A 225 5.25 13.42 -5.74
N PRO A 226 6.55 13.05 -5.80
CA PRO A 226 7.63 14.00 -5.57
C PRO A 226 7.65 15.16 -6.56
N ALA A 227 7.31 14.90 -7.84
CA ALA A 227 7.20 15.95 -8.85
C ALA A 227 5.99 16.85 -8.60
N ARG A 228 4.88 16.28 -8.11
CA ARG A 228 3.68 17.03 -7.74
C ARG A 228 3.94 18.01 -6.61
N ARG A 229 4.63 17.60 -5.54
CA ARG A 229 5.06 18.52 -4.45
C ARG A 229 5.86 19.70 -4.99
N ARG A 230 6.90 19.44 -5.80
CA ARG A 230 7.72 20.51 -6.39
C ARG A 230 6.89 21.50 -7.22
N ALA A 231 5.87 21.03 -7.93
CA ALA A 231 4.98 21.89 -8.70
C ALA A 231 4.05 22.73 -7.82
N LEU A 232 3.57 22.19 -6.69
CA LEU A 232 2.77 22.93 -5.71
C LEU A 232 3.62 24.01 -5.02
N ASP A 233 4.85 23.69 -4.63
CA ASP A 233 5.75 24.64 -3.96
C ASP A 233 6.08 25.82 -4.89
N LYS A 234 6.38 25.56 -6.17
CA LYS A 234 6.60 26.64 -7.16
C LYS A 234 5.39 27.57 -7.31
N ARG A 235 4.19 27.00 -7.38
CA ARG A 235 2.94 27.79 -7.46
C ARG A 235 2.72 28.64 -6.20
N SER A 236 3.12 28.15 -5.04
CA SER A 236 3.03 28.90 -3.79
C SER A 236 4.03 30.07 -3.74
N SER A 237 5.24 29.89 -4.29
CA SER A 237 6.25 30.96 -4.36
C SER A 237 5.96 32.02 -5.43
N GLU A 238 5.23 31.65 -6.49
CA GLU A 238 4.87 32.57 -7.59
C GLU A 238 3.57 33.35 -7.34
N ARG A 239 2.75 32.95 -6.36
CA ARG A 239 1.62 33.79 -5.92
C ARG A 239 2.17 35.00 -5.18
N PRO A 240 1.88 36.24 -5.60
CA PRO A 240 2.17 37.42 -4.79
C PRO A 240 1.57 37.17 -3.41
N ARG A 241 2.35 37.36 -2.33
CA ARG A 241 1.74 37.55 -1.01
C ARG A 241 0.78 38.71 -1.23
N ALA A 242 -0.52 38.48 -1.01
CA ALA A 242 -1.47 39.59 -0.98
C ALA A 242 -0.88 40.58 0.01
N GLU A 243 -0.41 41.70 -0.52
CA GLU A 243 0.16 42.79 0.26
C GLU A 243 -0.83 43.13 1.36
N ASP A 244 -0.26 43.33 2.55
CA ASP A 244 -0.84 44.09 3.64
C ASP A 244 -1.56 45.31 3.04
N ARG A 245 -2.87 45.18 2.84
CA ARG A 245 -3.78 46.30 2.66
C ARG A 245 -4.33 46.59 4.03
N GLU A 246 -3.59 47.38 4.80
CA GLU A 246 -4.09 48.33 5.78
C GLU A 246 -3.00 49.34 6.14
#